data_AF-A0A2P5D1S5-F1
#
_entry.id   AF-A0A2P5D1S5-F1
#
_cell.length_a   1.000
_cell.length_b   1.000
_cell.length_c   1.000
_cell.angle_alpha   90.00
_cell.angle_beta   90.00
_cell.angle_gamma   90.00
#
_symmetry.space_group_name_H-M   'P 1'
#
loop_
_entity.id
_entity.type
_entity.pdbx_description
1 polymer ?
#
loop_
_entity_poly.entity_id
_entity_poly.type
_entity_poly.pdbx_seq_one_letter_code
_entity_poly.pdbx_strand_id
1 'polypeptide(L)'
;MIRPIVNKTPYELWKGRKPNIGYLKVFSCKCFILNTKDNLGKFDSKSDVGIFLEYSTTSKAYRVFNKRTLIVEEFMHVIFDESNTLQNRRNIDDDDAVGLE
;
A
#
# COMPACT_ATOMS: atom_id res chain seq x y z
N MET A 1 -10.90 -21.29 -24.15
CA MET A 1 -11.19 -19.87 -24.46
C MET A 1 -12.35 -19.43 -23.59
N ILE A 2 -12.14 -18.48 -22.67
CA ILE A 2 -13.16 -18.00 -21.73
C ILE A 2 -14.14 -17.13 -22.53
N ARG A 3 -15.43 -17.48 -22.52
CA ARG A 3 -16.46 -16.78 -23.31
C ARG A 3 -16.76 -15.41 -22.67
N PRO A 4 -16.65 -14.28 -23.42
CA PRO A 4 -16.94 -12.93 -22.91
C PRO A 4 -18.38 -12.71 -22.42
N ILE A 5 -19.30 -13.62 -22.78
CA ILE A 5 -20.73 -13.57 -22.44
C ILE A 5 -21.02 -13.84 -20.95
N VAL A 6 -20.04 -14.35 -20.20
CA VAL A 6 -20.23 -14.68 -18.79
C VAL A 6 -19.73 -13.52 -17.94
N ASN A 7 -20.63 -12.83 -17.24
CA ASN A 7 -20.33 -11.77 -16.25
C ASN A 7 -19.70 -12.34 -14.96
N LYS A 8 -18.80 -13.32 -15.09
CA LYS A 8 -18.10 -13.98 -13.99
C LYS A 8 -16.62 -13.97 -14.26
N THR A 9 -15.83 -13.79 -13.21
CA THR A 9 -14.38 -13.85 -13.35
C THR A 9 -13.93 -15.30 -13.64
N PRO A 10 -12.78 -15.51 -14.31
CA PRO A 10 -12.27 -16.87 -14.56
C PRO A 10 -12.08 -17.67 -13.26
N TYR A 11 -11.72 -16.98 -12.17
CA TYR A 11 -11.61 -17.57 -10.83
C TYR A 11 -12.96 -18.08 -10.32
N GLU A 12 -14.04 -17.28 -10.47
CA GLU A 12 -15.40 -17.68 -10.10
C GLU A 12 -15.86 -18.89 -10.90
N LEU A 13 -15.53 -18.96 -12.19
CA LEU A 13 -15.91 -20.09 -13.04
C LEU A 13 -15.21 -21.39 -12.60
N TRP A 14 -13.95 -21.30 -12.17
CA TRP A 14 -13.17 -22.46 -11.76
C TRP A 14 -13.44 -22.91 -10.32
N LYS A 15 -13.58 -21.97 -9.38
CA LYS A 15 -13.72 -22.26 -7.95
C LYS A 15 -15.16 -22.18 -7.44
N GLY A 16 -16.11 -21.71 -8.26
CA GLY A 16 -17.51 -21.55 -7.88
C GLY A 16 -17.76 -20.51 -6.79
N ARG A 17 -16.75 -19.67 -6.47
CA ARG A 17 -16.79 -18.68 -5.39
C ARG A 17 -16.17 -17.37 -5.86
N LYS A 18 -16.70 -16.24 -5.38
CA LYS A 18 -16.11 -14.92 -5.65
C LYS A 18 -14.72 -14.83 -5.02
N PRO A 19 -13.69 -14.32 -5.72
CA PRO A 19 -12.38 -14.11 -5.13
C PRO A 19 -12.45 -13.05 -4.03
N ASN A 20 -11.69 -13.26 -2.95
CA ASN A 20 -11.47 -12.21 -1.96
C ASN A 20 -10.28 -11.36 -2.39
N ILE A 21 -10.55 -10.11 -2.78
CA ILE A 21 -9.55 -9.16 -3.25
C ILE A 21 -9.07 -8.17 -2.17
N GLY A 22 -9.61 -8.25 -0.95
CA GLY A 22 -9.32 -7.28 0.12
C GLY A 22 -7.86 -7.28 0.61
N TYR A 23 -7.12 -8.35 0.30
CA TYR A 23 -5.68 -8.42 0.54
C TYR A 23 -4.87 -7.54 -0.42
N LEU A 24 -5.39 -7.26 -1.61
CA LEU A 24 -4.70 -6.39 -2.55
C LEU A 24 -4.86 -4.93 -2.13
N LYS A 25 -3.74 -4.23 -2.08
CA LYS A 25 -3.56 -2.84 -1.69
C LYS A 25 -2.91 -2.05 -2.81
N VAL A 26 -3.29 -0.78 -2.91
CA VAL A 26 -2.76 0.14 -3.92
C VAL A 26 -1.28 0.40 -3.64
N PHE A 27 -0.43 0.18 -4.63
CA PHE A 27 1.00 0.49 -4.54
C PHE A 27 1.24 1.97 -4.21
N SER A 28 2.30 2.24 -3.46
CA SER A 28 2.70 3.60 -3.05
C SER A 28 1.66 4.36 -2.23
N CYS A 29 0.66 3.68 -1.65
CA CYS A 29 -0.27 4.33 -0.72
C CYS A 29 0.39 4.62 0.62
N LYS A 30 -0.14 5.63 1.32
CA LYS A 30 0.24 5.93 2.71
C LYS A 30 -0.27 4.79 3.58
N CYS A 31 0.55 4.35 4.52
CA CYS A 31 0.15 3.35 5.49
C CYS A 31 0.68 3.66 6.88
N PHE A 32 0.08 3.03 7.88
CA PHE A 32 0.44 3.13 9.27
C PHE A 32 0.89 1.76 9.76
N ILE A 33 2.12 1.70 10.22
CA ILE A 33 2.77 0.50 10.73
C ILE A 33 2.62 0.48 12.25
N LEU A 34 2.16 -0.63 12.82
CA LEU A 34 2.16 -0.80 14.28
C LEU A 34 3.60 -0.95 14.79
N ASN A 35 3.98 -0.14 15.76
CA ASN A 35 5.29 -0.22 16.39
C ASN A 35 5.24 -1.20 17.57
N THR A 36 5.72 -2.43 17.36
CA THR A 36 5.75 -3.49 18.38
C THR A 36 7.01 -3.47 19.24
N LYS A 37 7.77 -2.36 19.26
CA LYS A 37 8.97 -2.28 20.11
C LYS A 37 8.58 -2.31 21.58
N ASP A 38 9.21 -3.19 22.36
CA ASP A 38 8.92 -3.40 23.79
C ASP A 38 9.19 -2.16 24.67
N ASN A 39 10.04 -1.24 24.20
CA ASN A 39 10.49 -0.07 24.95
C ASN A 39 9.68 1.21 24.65
N LEU A 40 8.40 1.10 24.28
CA LEU A 40 7.57 2.29 24.06
C LEU A 40 7.24 2.96 25.39
N GLY A 41 7.73 4.19 25.58
CA GLY A 41 7.33 5.05 26.67
C GLY A 41 5.85 5.42 26.60
N LYS A 42 5.29 5.90 27.71
CA LYS A 42 3.86 6.25 27.84
C LYS A 42 3.38 7.29 26.80
N PHE A 43 4.30 8.08 26.26
CA PHE A 43 4.04 9.15 25.29
C PHE A 43 4.61 8.85 23.89
N ASP A 44 5.20 7.68 23.69
CA ASP A 44 5.74 7.33 22.37
C ASP A 44 4.64 7.00 21.38
N SER A 45 4.91 7.30 20.11
CA SER A 45 4.00 7.02 19.01
C SER A 45 3.83 5.51 18.83
N LYS A 46 2.60 5.03 18.95
CA LYS A 46 2.25 3.60 18.78
C LYS A 46 2.37 3.10 17.35
N SER A 47 2.37 4.01 16.37
CA SER A 47 2.46 3.67 14.96
C SER A 47 3.37 4.62 14.20
N ASP A 48 4.08 4.10 13.22
CA ASP A 48 4.88 4.88 12.28
C ASP A 48 4.13 5.08 10.97
N VAL A 49 4.35 6.22 10.33
CA VAL A 49 3.85 6.47 8.97
C VAL A 49 4.84 5.89 7.97
N GLY A 50 4.33 5.13 7.00
CA GLY A 50 5.10 4.55 5.92
C GLY A 50 4.45 4.71 4.55
N ILE A 51 5.18 4.23 3.54
CA ILE A 51 4.72 4.12 2.15
C ILE A 51 4.77 2.64 1.77
N PHE A 52 3.65 2.10 1.32
CA PHE A 52 3.58 0.73 0.85
C PHE A 52 4.35 0.57 -0.47
N LEU A 53 5.29 -0.38 -0.52
CA LEU A 53 6.11 -0.62 -1.71
C LEU A 53 5.76 -1.94 -2.39
N GLU A 54 5.67 -3.03 -1.63
CA GLU A 54 5.47 -4.36 -2.20
C GLU A 54 4.92 -5.35 -1.16
N TYR A 55 4.43 -6.49 -1.62
CA TYR A 55 4.17 -7.65 -0.78
C TYR A 55 5.49 -8.38 -0.50
N SER A 56 5.62 -8.98 0.69
CA SER A 56 6.75 -9.86 0.99
C SER A 56 6.66 -11.14 0.14
N THR A 57 7.81 -11.62 -0.33
CA THR A 57 7.90 -12.87 -1.12
C THR A 57 7.93 -14.11 -0.23
N THR A 58 8.34 -13.96 1.03
CA THR A 58 8.60 -15.08 1.95
C THR A 58 7.55 -15.20 3.03
N SER A 59 6.89 -14.10 3.40
CA SER A 59 5.97 -14.05 4.53
C SER A 59 4.66 -13.35 4.18
N LYS A 60 3.64 -13.51 5.03
CA LYS A 60 2.38 -12.76 4.93
C LYS A 60 2.55 -11.36 5.51
N ALA A 61 3.45 -10.59 4.92
CA ALA A 61 3.80 -9.24 5.33
C ALA A 61 3.90 -8.31 4.13
N TYR A 62 4.02 -7.03 4.41
CA TYR A 62 4.15 -5.96 3.43
C TYR A 62 5.53 -5.31 3.60
N ARG A 63 6.21 -5.07 2.48
CA ARG A 63 7.41 -4.24 2.41
C ARG A 63 6.97 -2.78 2.42
N VAL A 64 7.35 -2.07 3.48
CA VAL A 64 6.95 -0.69 3.70
C VAL A 64 8.20 0.15 3.94
N PHE A 65 8.27 1.29 3.26
CA PHE A 65 9.26 2.32 3.58
C PHE A 65 8.80 3.10 4.81
N ASN A 66 9.51 2.96 5.92
CA ASN A 66 9.21 3.69 7.14
C ASN A 66 9.78 5.12 7.05
N LYS A 67 8.92 6.14 7.12
CA LYS A 67 9.36 7.55 7.00
C LYS A 67 10.20 8.01 8.19
N ARG A 68 10.10 7.35 9.35
CA ARG A 68 10.85 7.70 10.56
C ARG A 68 12.28 7.17 10.52
N THR A 69 12.47 5.93 10.08
CA THR A 69 13.81 5.28 10.04
C THR A 69 14.49 5.40 8.67
N LEU A 70 13.73 5.75 7.62
CA LEU A 70 14.17 5.81 6.22
C LEU A 70 14.65 4.46 5.68
N ILE A 71 14.13 3.36 6.23
CA ILE A 71 14.48 1.99 5.84
C ILE A 71 13.23 1.28 5.33
N VAL A 72 13.42 0.38 4.37
CA VAL A 72 12.39 -0.57 3.92
C VAL A 72 12.42 -1.79 4.82
N GLU A 73 11.33 -2.02 5.53
CA GLU A 73 11.18 -3.16 6.45
C GLU A 73 9.89 -3.91 6.14
N GLU A 74 9.82 -5.16 6.59
CA GLU A 74 8.63 -6.00 6.44
C GLU A 74 7.73 -5.90 7.66
N PHE A 75 6.45 -5.61 7.46
CA PHE A 75 5.47 -5.50 8.52
C PHE A 75 4.21 -6.31 8.24
N MET A 76 3.78 -7.08 9.22
CA MET A 76 2.52 -7.85 9.16
C MET A 76 1.31 -6.99 9.55
N HIS A 77 1.48 -6.09 10.52
CA HIS A 77 0.41 -5.24 11.06
C HIS A 77 0.48 -3.84 10.45
N VAL A 78 -0.20 -3.68 9.32
CA VAL A 78 -0.23 -2.43 8.54
C VAL A 78 -1.67 -2.03 8.26
N ILE A 79 -2.00 -0.77 8.50
CA ILE A 79 -3.27 -0.15 8.12
C ILE A 79 -3.02 0.77 6.93
N PHE A 80 -3.75 0.57 5.84
CA PHE A 80 -3.57 1.31 4.60
C PHE A 80 -4.56 2.47 4.50
N ASP A 81 -4.05 3.64 4.14
CA ASP A 81 -4.84 4.81 3.76
C ASP A 81 -4.79 4.98 2.23
N GLU A 82 -5.73 4.33 1.56
CA GLU A 82 -5.85 4.31 0.10
C GLU A 82 -6.57 5.57 -0.45
N SER A 83 -7.09 6.43 0.43
CA SER A 83 -7.90 7.59 0.06
C SER A 83 -7.10 8.69 -0.67
N ASN A 84 -5.80 8.77 -0.43
CA ASN A 84 -4.92 9.86 -0.89
C ASN A 84 -4.18 9.59 -2.22
N THR A 85 -4.38 8.43 -2.85
CA THR A 85 -3.63 8.02 -4.05
C THR A 85 -3.87 8.92 -5.28
N LEU A 86 -4.99 9.67 -5.30
CA LEU A 86 -5.31 10.61 -6.38
C LEU A 86 -4.61 11.97 -6.26
N GLN A 87 -4.05 12.34 -5.09
CA GLN A 87 -3.42 13.65 -4.91
C GLN A 87 -1.96 13.70 -5.34
N ASN A 88 -1.27 12.56 -5.45
CA ASN A 88 0.12 12.53 -5.92
C ASN A 88 0.27 12.85 -7.41
N ARG A 89 -0.84 12.91 -8.16
CA ARG A 89 -0.88 13.36 -9.56
C ARG A 89 -0.92 14.87 -9.74
N ARG A 90 -1.04 15.67 -8.66
CA ARG A 90 -1.18 17.13 -8.78
C ARG A 90 0.09 17.93 -8.45
N ASN A 91 1.18 17.27 -8.04
CA ASN A 91 2.41 17.96 -7.63
C ASN A 91 3.53 17.85 -8.69
N ILE A 92 3.22 17.46 -9.92
CA ILE A 92 4.22 17.29 -11.01
C ILE A 92 4.08 18.40 -12.08
N ASP A 93 2.97 19.15 -12.09
CA ASP A 93 2.66 20.05 -13.22
C ASP A 93 3.00 21.54 -12.97
N ASP A 94 3.62 21.90 -11.84
CA ASP A 94 3.80 23.31 -11.43
C ASP A 94 5.25 23.86 -11.43
N ASP A 95 6.28 23.12 -11.88
CA ASP A 95 7.70 23.58 -11.77
C ASP A 95 8.45 23.89 -13.09
N ASP A 96 7.83 23.71 -14.27
CA ASP A 96 8.51 23.91 -15.58
C ASP A 96 8.26 25.31 -16.23
N ALA A 97 8.09 26.36 -15.43
CA ALA A 97 8.04 27.73 -15.93
C ALA A 97 9.33 28.51 -15.61
N VAL A 98 10.43 28.17 -16.27
CA VAL A 98 11.61 29.05 -16.37
C VAL A 98 11.68 29.60 -17.78
N GLY A 99 11.35 30.88 -17.92
CA GLY A 99 11.44 31.62 -19.17
C GLY A 99 12.87 31.71 -19.68
N LEU A 100 13.01 31.65 -21.01
CA LEU A 100 14.18 32.14 -21.71
C LEU A 100 13.73 33.33 -22.57
N GLU A 101 14.33 34.48 -22.26
CA GLU A 101 14.33 35.71 -23.04
C GLU A 101 15.08 35.52 -24.37
#